data_AF-A0A1S9M349-F1
#
_entry.id   AF-A0A1S9M349-F1
#
_cell.length_a   1.000
_cell.length_b   1.000
_cell.length_c   1.000
_cell.angle_alpha   90.00
_cell.angle_beta   90.00
_cell.angle_gamma   90.00
#
_symmetry.space_group_name_H-M   'P 1'
#
loop_
_entity.id
_entity.type
_entity.pdbx_description
1 polymer ?
#
loop_
_entity_poly.entity_id
_entity_poly.type
_entity_poly.pdbx_seq_one_letter_code
_entity_poly.pdbx_strand_id
1 'polypeptide(L)'
;SKVRDAWPQLIVEHVDSVGVSEEPQIGDTLQVNAYIALHELTPEDVSVEVAYGRAQDGDELEDIALVELTETEDLGNGRHLFTGSILINRSGSFGYTVRVFPKHPSLASKAELGLIANA
;
A
#
# COMPACT_ATOMS: atom_id res chain seq x y z
N SER A 1 -21.35 8.09 5.83
CA SER A 1 -20.40 9.22 5.85
C SER A 1 -19.71 9.18 4.53
N LYS A 2 -19.36 10.33 3.91
CA LYS A 2 -18.79 10.37 2.55
C LYS A 2 -17.79 9.24 2.29
N VAL A 3 -16.83 9.06 3.20
CA VAL A 3 -15.81 8.01 3.10
C VAL A 3 -16.38 6.58 3.13
N ARG A 4 -17.29 6.26 4.06
CA ARG A 4 -17.92 4.93 4.13
C ARG A 4 -18.79 4.62 2.91
N ASP A 5 -19.46 5.64 2.38
CA ASP A 5 -20.41 5.48 1.28
C ASP A 5 -19.67 5.30 -0.06
N ALA A 6 -18.51 5.95 -0.23
CA ALA A 6 -17.65 5.81 -1.41
C ALA A 6 -16.63 4.65 -1.32
N TRP A 7 -16.33 4.13 -0.12
CA TRP A 7 -15.33 3.06 0.09
C TRP A 7 -15.50 1.83 -0.82
N PRO A 8 -16.71 1.31 -1.09
CA PRO A 8 -16.89 0.15 -1.95
C PRO A 8 -16.45 0.35 -3.40
N GLN A 9 -16.23 1.59 -3.84
CA GLN A 9 -15.70 1.92 -5.17
C GLN A 9 -14.17 2.00 -5.19
N LEU A 10 -13.50 2.06 -4.04
CA LEU A 10 -12.05 2.13 -3.98
C LEU A 10 -11.44 0.80 -4.41
N ILE A 11 -10.51 0.84 -5.36
CA ILE A 11 -9.83 -0.34 -5.88
C ILE A 11 -8.32 -0.05 -6.00
N VAL A 12 -7.50 -0.98 -5.50
CA VAL A 12 -6.08 -1.05 -5.87
C VAL A 12 -6.03 -1.79 -7.21
N GLU A 13 -5.84 -1.04 -8.30
CA GLU A 13 -5.93 -1.59 -9.65
C GLU A 13 -4.69 -2.38 -10.02
N HIS A 14 -3.52 -1.87 -9.61
CA HIS A 14 -2.23 -2.46 -9.94
C HIS A 14 -1.19 -2.05 -8.91
N VAL A 15 -0.27 -2.97 -8.63
CA VAL A 15 0.93 -2.72 -7.83
C VAL A 15 2.12 -3.20 -8.65
N ASP A 16 3.07 -2.31 -8.89
CA ASP A 16 4.34 -2.63 -9.52
C ASP A 16 5.50 -2.32 -8.59
N SER A 17 6.65 -2.90 -8.90
CA SER A 17 7.87 -2.69 -8.13
C SER A 17 9.08 -2.60 -9.04
N VAL A 18 9.96 -1.65 -8.74
CA VAL A 18 11.18 -1.40 -9.51
C VAL A 18 12.39 -1.28 -8.58
N GLY A 19 13.59 -1.53 -9.12
CA GLY A 19 14.85 -1.35 -8.38
C GLY A 19 15.46 -2.62 -7.80
N VAL A 20 14.82 -3.79 -7.98
CA VAL A 20 15.38 -5.09 -7.58
C VAL A 20 15.21 -6.13 -8.69
N SER A 21 16.09 -7.14 -8.71
CA SER A 21 15.93 -8.36 -9.52
C SER A 21 14.87 -9.30 -8.90
N GLU A 22 14.51 -10.37 -9.61
CA GLU A 22 13.59 -11.41 -9.10
C GLU A 22 14.02 -12.03 -7.75
N GLU A 23 15.32 -11.93 -7.43
CA GLU A 23 15.90 -12.29 -6.14
C GLU A 23 16.54 -11.06 -5.48
N PRO A 24 15.77 -10.26 -4.72
CA PRO A 24 16.27 -9.06 -4.08
C PRO A 24 17.37 -9.35 -3.03
N GLN A 25 18.37 -8.48 -2.94
CA GLN A 25 19.52 -8.63 -2.04
C GLN A 25 19.48 -7.67 -0.85
N ILE A 26 20.22 -8.00 0.21
CA ILE A 26 20.44 -7.06 1.32
C ILE A 26 21.15 -5.81 0.80
N GLY A 27 20.58 -4.65 1.10
CA GLY A 27 21.06 -3.34 0.67
C GLY A 27 20.31 -2.79 -0.53
N ASP A 28 19.54 -3.63 -1.25
CA ASP A 28 18.72 -3.17 -2.35
C ASP A 28 17.58 -2.27 -1.87
N THR A 29 17.16 -1.36 -2.74
CA THR A 29 15.99 -0.52 -2.52
C THR A 29 14.91 -0.90 -3.52
N LEU A 30 13.80 -1.41 -3.00
CA LEU A 30 12.60 -1.66 -3.77
C LEU A 30 11.71 -0.44 -3.74
N GLN A 31 11.46 0.17 -4.88
CA GLN A 31 10.39 1.15 -5.02
C GLN A 31 9.10 0.42 -5.37
N VAL A 32 8.04 0.71 -4.61
CA VAL A 32 6.69 0.20 -4.87
C VAL A 32 5.84 1.35 -5.38
N ASN A 33 5.14 1.13 -6.49
CA ASN A 33 4.09 2.04 -6.92
C ASN A 33 2.72 1.34 -6.91
N ALA A 34 1.73 2.03 -6.38
CA ALA A 34 0.36 1.55 -6.26
C ALA A 34 -0.57 2.47 -7.05
N TYR A 35 -1.25 1.91 -8.03
CA TYR A 35 -2.26 2.57 -8.85
C TYR A 35 -3.62 2.34 -8.22
N ILE A 36 -4.23 3.40 -7.71
CA ILE A 36 -5.45 3.31 -6.90
C ILE A 36 -6.56 4.16 -7.53
N ALA A 37 -7.69 3.53 -7.82
CA ALA A 37 -8.91 4.20 -8.21
C ALA A 37 -9.70 4.61 -6.95
N LEU A 38 -9.53 5.87 -6.54
CA LEU A 38 -10.23 6.48 -5.40
C LEU A 38 -11.65 6.93 -5.73
N HIS A 39 -11.97 7.15 -7.02
CA HIS A 39 -13.26 7.65 -7.49
C HIS A 39 -13.66 8.99 -6.83
N GLU A 40 -14.60 8.96 -5.88
CA GLU A 40 -15.09 10.18 -5.19
C GLU A 40 -14.27 10.54 -3.94
N LEU A 41 -13.33 9.68 -3.54
CA LEU A 41 -12.38 9.94 -2.46
C LEU A 41 -11.17 10.72 -2.98
N THR A 42 -10.54 11.48 -2.09
CA THR A 42 -9.28 12.17 -2.36
C THR A 42 -8.10 11.45 -1.70
N PRO A 43 -6.85 11.73 -2.10
CA PRO A 43 -5.68 11.22 -1.39
C PRO A 43 -5.63 11.58 0.10
N GLU A 44 -6.33 12.64 0.53
CA GLU A 44 -6.42 13.03 1.94
C GLU A 44 -7.41 12.17 2.74
N ASP A 45 -8.37 11.53 2.06
CA ASP A 45 -9.37 10.63 2.66
C ASP A 45 -8.77 9.24 3.00
N VAL A 46 -7.57 8.92 2.52
CA VAL A 46 -6.94 7.59 2.61
C VAL A 46 -5.52 7.63 3.15
N SER A 47 -5.12 6.52 3.76
CA SER A 47 -3.73 6.18 4.02
C SER A 47 -3.41 4.92 3.24
N VAL A 48 -2.27 4.94 2.54
CA VAL A 48 -1.79 3.84 1.72
C VAL A 48 -0.48 3.36 2.31
N GLU A 49 -0.37 2.08 2.58
CA GLU A 49 0.84 1.47 3.14
C GLU A 49 1.25 0.25 2.33
N VAL A 50 2.55 0.00 2.30
CA VAL A 50 3.08 -1.33 1.98
C VAL A 50 3.40 -2.04 3.28
N ALA A 51 2.77 -3.19 3.47
CA ALA A 51 3.18 -4.17 4.46
C ALA A 51 4.16 -5.13 3.78
N TYR A 52 5.37 -5.26 4.30
CA TYR A 52 6.40 -6.13 3.75
C TYR A 52 7.08 -6.94 4.84
N GLY A 53 7.61 -8.10 4.47
CA GLY A 53 8.23 -9.01 5.41
C GLY A 53 8.78 -10.25 4.73
N ARG A 54 9.06 -11.27 5.54
CA ARG A 54 9.46 -12.57 5.03
C ARG A 54 8.22 -13.30 4.50
N ALA A 55 8.25 -13.67 3.22
CA ALA A 55 7.17 -14.47 2.64
C ALA A 55 7.26 -15.93 3.13
N GLN A 56 6.12 -16.48 3.53
CA GLN A 56 5.95 -17.88 3.90
C GLN A 56 5.08 -18.62 2.88
N ASP A 57 4.98 -19.94 3.02
CA ASP A 57 4.04 -20.74 2.24
C ASP A 57 2.60 -20.27 2.49
N GLY A 58 1.82 -20.04 1.43
CA GLY A 58 0.40 -19.67 1.53
C GLY A 58 0.09 -18.17 1.59
N ASP A 59 0.93 -17.33 0.98
CA ASP A 59 0.78 -15.86 0.88
C ASP A 59 0.81 -15.11 2.23
N GLU A 60 1.32 -15.74 3.28
CA GLU A 60 1.52 -15.11 4.59
C GLU A 60 2.85 -14.35 4.67
N LEU A 61 2.84 -13.24 5.41
CA LEU A 61 4.03 -12.45 5.73
C LEU A 61 4.36 -12.55 7.21
N GLU A 62 5.63 -12.85 7.52
CA GLU A 62 6.19 -12.79 8.87
C GLU A 62 7.09 -11.56 9.04
N ASP A 63 7.29 -11.15 10.30
CA ASP A 63 8.11 -9.98 10.66
C ASP A 63 7.71 -8.70 9.91
N ILE A 64 6.40 -8.47 9.81
CA ILE A 64 5.83 -7.39 9.00
C ILE A 64 6.33 -6.02 9.48
N ALA A 65 6.91 -5.28 8.55
CA ALA A 65 7.19 -3.86 8.67
C ALA A 65 6.31 -3.07 7.69
N LEU A 66 6.12 -1.79 7.98
CA LEU A 66 5.16 -0.93 7.28
C LEU A 66 5.87 0.32 6.77
N VAL A 67 5.59 0.69 5.54
CA VAL A 67 6.00 1.97 4.94
C VAL A 67 4.77 2.66 4.36
N GLU A 68 4.57 3.93 4.70
CA GLU A 68 3.52 4.75 4.10
C GLU A 68 3.92 5.16 2.68
N LEU A 69 3.01 4.99 1.73
CA LEU A 69 3.17 5.48 0.37
C LEU A 69 2.63 6.91 0.28
N THR A 70 3.32 7.74 -0.49
CA THR A 70 2.91 9.12 -0.72
C THR A 70 2.29 9.23 -2.11
N GLU A 71 1.21 10.00 -2.24
CA GLU A 71 0.68 10.33 -3.56
C GLU A 71 1.75 11.12 -4.34
N THR A 72 2.01 10.69 -5.56
CA THR A 72 3.03 11.29 -6.44
C THR A 72 2.46 11.79 -7.75
N GLU A 73 1.30 11.30 -8.16
CA GLU A 73 0.67 11.70 -9.42
C GLU A 73 -0.85 11.50 -9.40
N ASP A 74 -1.59 12.51 -9.88
CA ASP A 74 -3.00 12.41 -10.27
C ASP A 74 -3.06 11.93 -11.73
N LEU A 75 -3.54 10.71 -11.92
CA LEU A 75 -3.65 10.05 -13.23
C LEU A 75 -4.98 10.39 -13.94
N GLY A 76 -5.80 11.25 -13.32
CA GLY A 76 -7.12 11.66 -13.79
C GLY A 76 -8.21 10.61 -13.52
N ASN A 77 -9.47 11.04 -13.66
CA ASN A 77 -10.66 10.21 -13.46
C ASN A 77 -10.71 9.53 -12.08
N GLY A 78 -10.19 10.19 -11.04
CA GLY A 78 -10.16 9.66 -9.68
C GLY A 78 -9.14 8.54 -9.47
N ARG A 79 -8.13 8.42 -10.34
CA ARG A 79 -7.02 7.47 -10.23
C ARG A 79 -5.76 8.21 -9.79
N HIS A 80 -5.02 7.62 -8.86
CA HIS A 80 -3.80 8.22 -8.31
C HIS A 80 -2.68 7.18 -8.20
N LEU A 81 -1.44 7.66 -8.34
CA LEU A 81 -0.24 6.88 -8.08
C LEU A 81 0.29 7.20 -6.69
N PHE A 82 0.49 6.16 -5.89
CA PHE A 82 1.14 6.25 -4.59
C PHE A 82 2.48 5.51 -4.62
N THR A 83 3.55 6.16 -4.18
CA THR A 83 4.92 5.64 -4.29
C THR A 83 5.63 5.64 -2.95
N GLY A 84 6.53 4.68 -2.74
CA GLY A 84 7.38 4.58 -1.56
C GLY A 84 8.52 3.59 -1.77
N SER A 85 9.52 3.65 -0.89
CA SER A 85 10.72 2.83 -1.00
C SER A 85 10.94 1.97 0.24
N ILE A 86 11.34 0.72 0.01
CA ILE A 86 11.66 -0.26 1.03
C ILE A 86 13.13 -0.60 0.92
N LEU A 87 13.86 -0.41 2.02
CA LEU A 87 15.23 -0.91 2.13
C LEU A 87 15.19 -2.37 2.54
N ILE A 88 15.75 -3.24 1.69
CA ILE A 88 15.86 -4.66 1.99
C ILE A 88 17.05 -4.85 2.92
N ASN A 89 16.76 -5.14 4.18
CA ASN A 89 17.77 -5.26 5.23
C ASN A 89 17.93 -6.70 5.74
N ARG A 90 17.31 -7.68 5.06
CA ARG A 90 17.31 -9.09 5.43
C ARG A 90 17.42 -9.98 4.19
N SER A 91 18.04 -11.15 4.36
CA SER A 91 18.11 -12.19 3.35
C SER A 91 16.95 -13.17 3.50
N GLY A 92 16.58 -13.81 2.39
CA GLY A 92 15.51 -14.81 2.33
C GLY A 92 14.37 -14.37 1.40
N SER A 93 13.29 -15.16 1.40
CA SER A 93 12.07 -14.84 0.65
C SER A 93 11.50 -13.49 1.12
N PHE A 94 11.26 -12.60 0.17
CA PHE A 94 10.71 -11.28 0.42
C PHE A 94 9.32 -11.20 -0.20
N GLY A 95 8.36 -10.69 0.55
CA GLY A 95 7.01 -10.45 0.08
C GLY A 95 6.46 -9.13 0.59
N TYR A 96 5.50 -8.59 -0.14
CA TYR A 96 4.82 -7.35 0.23
C TYR A 96 3.40 -7.33 -0.32
N THR A 97 2.54 -6.53 0.31
CA THR A 97 1.17 -6.23 -0.13
C THR A 97 0.88 -4.75 0.11
N VAL A 98 0.05 -4.17 -0.74
CA VAL A 98 -0.44 -2.80 -0.55
C VAL A 98 -1.78 -2.86 0.18
N ARG A 99 -1.93 -2.02 1.19
CA ARG A 99 -3.17 -1.87 1.93
C ARG A 99 -3.61 -0.41 1.97
N VAL A 100 -4.90 -0.20 1.77
CA VAL A 100 -5.53 1.12 1.78
C VAL A 100 -6.60 1.14 2.86
N PHE A 101 -6.58 2.17 3.70
CA PHE A 101 -7.54 2.34 4.80
C PHE A 101 -7.92 3.82 4.96
N PRO A 102 -9.11 4.12 5.52
CA PRO A 102 -9.55 5.49 5.66
C PRO A 102 -8.61 6.29 6.57
N LYS A 103 -8.29 7.50 6.15
CA LYS A 103 -7.57 8.47 6.98
C LYS A 103 -8.60 9.35 7.69
N HIS A 104 -8.60 9.32 9.01
CA HIS A 104 -9.43 10.24 9.80
C HIS A 104 -8.58 10.91 10.87
N PRO A 105 -8.55 12.26 10.95
CA PRO A 105 -7.69 12.98 11.89
C PRO A 105 -8.02 12.71 13.37
N SER A 106 -9.16 12.09 13.67
CA SER A 106 -9.62 11.78 15.04
C SER A 106 -9.66 10.29 15.40
N LEU A 107 -9.18 9.39 14.52
CA LEU A 107 -9.12 7.96 14.85
C LEU A 107 -7.88 7.67 15.72
N ALA A 108 -8.11 7.11 16.91
CA ALA A 108 -7.05 6.73 17.85
C ALA A 108 -6.23 5.50 17.36
N SER A 109 -6.74 4.78 16.35
CA SER A 109 -6.10 3.63 15.73
C SER A 109 -6.51 3.54 14.26
N LYS A 110 -5.54 3.24 13.38
CA LYS A 110 -5.71 3.05 11.92
C LYS A 110 -6.73 1.95 11.54
N ALA A 111 -7.15 1.10 12.49
CA ALA A 111 -7.94 -0.11 12.26
C ALA A 111 -9.44 -0.02 12.62
N GLU A 112 -9.96 1.06 13.21
CA GLU A 112 -11.31 1.03 13.81
C GLU A 112 -12.49 1.06 12.81
N LEU A 113 -12.23 1.19 11.50
CA LEU A 113 -13.31 1.25 10.51
C LEU A 113 -13.62 -0.09 9.83
N GLY A 114 -12.80 -1.13 9.99
CA GLY A 114 -13.01 -2.42 9.32
C GLY A 114 -12.99 -2.33 7.78
N LEU A 115 -12.46 -1.23 7.25
CA LEU A 115 -12.38 -0.91 5.83
C LEU A 115 -10.92 -0.97 5.41
N ILE A 116 -10.53 -2.08 4.80
CA ILE A 116 -9.20 -2.29 4.24
C ILE A 116 -9.39 -2.86 2.83
N ALA A 117 -8.76 -2.23 1.84
CA ALA A 117 -8.58 -2.81 0.52
C ALA A 117 -7.14 -3.28 0.39
N ASN A 118 -6.92 -4.51 -0.09
CA ASN A 118 -5.59 -5.09 -0.30
C ASN A 118 -5.43 -5.52 -1.76
N ALA A 119 -4.18 -5.56 -2.22
CA ALA A 119 -3.74 -6.25 -3.43
C ALA A 119 -2.40 -6.93 -3.20
#